data_AF-Q0W3N3-F1
#
_entry.id   AF-Q0W3N3-F1
#
_cell.length_a   1.000
_cell.length_b   1.000
_cell.length_c   1.000
_cell.angle_alpha   90.00
_cell.angle_beta   90.00
_cell.angle_gamma   90.00
#
_symmetry.space_group_name_H-M   'P 1'
#
loop_
_entity.id
_entity.type
_entity.pdbx_description
1 polymer ?
#
loop_
_entity_poly.entity_id
_entity_poly.type
_entity_poly.pdbx_seq_one_letter_code
_entity_poly.pdbx_strand_id
1 'polypeptide(L)'
;MNNRSFLLIGASVVLVLISLPIWFITLMAFIAGRSWALATGFLGVVLLVAAAVPVYMVYSSAQEQKMKDAREHNMERQVMAVAKKRNGVVRAADLVSVGFRGEDAEAILDHMAGQGLCDINLDATKYSGVKTYMFPQEVRMRCQYCGTPVDLNTVRCPSCGAPVEWDKARPEDLKRESNNG
;
A
#
# COMPACT_ATOMS: atom_id res chain seq x y z
N MET A 1 14.67 3.20 12.26
CA MET A 1 15.12 1.91 12.83
C MET A 1 15.07 2.04 14.35
N ASN A 2 14.24 1.27 15.06
CA ASN A 2 13.92 1.51 16.47
C ASN A 2 15.03 1.08 17.42
N ASN A 3 15.19 1.78 18.56
CA ASN A 3 16.15 1.45 19.62
C ASN A 3 15.96 0.01 20.15
N ARG A 4 14.72 -0.48 20.12
CA ARG A 4 14.35 -1.87 20.45
C ARG A 4 14.97 -2.90 19.50
N SER A 5 15.08 -2.59 18.21
CA SER A 5 15.70 -3.48 17.22
C SER A 5 17.21 -3.59 17.45
N PHE A 6 17.88 -2.48 17.78
CA PHE A 6 19.30 -2.48 18.14
C PHE A 6 19.58 -3.31 19.40
N LEU A 7 18.72 -3.20 20.43
CA LEU A 7 18.84 -4.01 21.63
C LEU A 7 18.64 -5.51 21.35
N LEU A 8 17.69 -5.88 20.49
CA LEU A 8 17.47 -7.28 20.11
C LEU A 8 18.63 -7.86 19.31
N ILE A 9 19.20 -7.08 18.39
CA ILE A 9 20.39 -7.48 17.62
C ILE A 9 21.58 -7.64 18.57
N GLY A 10 21.84 -6.65 19.43
CA GLY A 10 22.91 -6.71 20.43
C GLY A 10 22.77 -7.92 21.35
N ALA A 11 21.56 -8.19 21.86
CA ALA A 11 21.28 -9.36 22.67
C ALA A 11 21.55 -10.67 21.91
N SER A 12 21.16 -10.77 20.64
CA SER A 12 21.45 -11.96 19.82
C SER A 12 22.95 -12.21 19.65
N VAL A 13 23.74 -11.15 19.40
CA VAL A 13 25.20 -11.24 19.24
C VAL A 13 25.86 -11.70 20.54
N VAL A 14 25.45 -11.13 21.68
CA VAL A 14 25.95 -11.53 23.00
C VAL A 14 25.61 -12.99 23.28
N LEU A 15 24.40 -13.43 22.95
CA LEU A 15 23.97 -14.81 23.17
C LEU A 15 24.75 -15.82 22.30
N VAL A 16 25.04 -15.46 21.06
CA VAL A 16 25.90 -16.25 20.17
C VAL A 16 27.31 -16.34 20.73
N LEU A 17 27.89 -15.24 21.20
CA LEU A 17 29.22 -15.22 21.81
C LEU A 17 29.30 -16.08 23.08
N ILE A 18 28.24 -16.11 23.90
CA ILE A 18 28.15 -16.97 25.09
C ILE A 18 27.95 -18.45 24.71
N SER A 19 27.26 -18.75 23.61
CA SER A 19 27.04 -20.13 23.15
C SER A 19 28.31 -20.81 22.61
N LEU A 20 29.25 -20.03 22.08
CA LEU A 20 30.49 -20.51 21.46
C LEU A 20 31.41 -21.29 22.45
N PRO A 21 31.73 -20.78 23.66
CA PRO A 21 32.50 -21.54 24.63
C PRO A 21 31.75 -22.78 25.15
N ILE A 22 30.41 -22.74 25.21
CA ILE A 22 29.60 -23.90 25.64
C ILE A 22 29.71 -25.04 24.61
N TRP A 23 29.70 -24.73 23.31
CA TRP A 23 29.97 -25.69 22.25
C TRP A 23 31.37 -26.26 22.32
N PHE A 24 32.38 -25.42 22.60
CA PHE A 24 33.76 -25.88 22.76
C PHE A 24 33.93 -26.84 23.94
N ILE A 25 33.33 -26.52 25.10
CA ILE A 25 33.33 -27.39 26.28
C ILE A 25 32.62 -28.72 25.98
N THR A 26 31.48 -28.67 25.29
CA THR A 26 30.73 -29.86 24.89
C THR A 26 31.55 -30.76 23.97
N LEU A 27 32.23 -30.17 22.98
CA LEU A 27 33.06 -30.91 22.03
C LEU A 27 34.24 -31.58 22.75
N MET A 28 34.91 -30.87 23.66
CA MET A 28 35.99 -31.44 24.49
C MET A 28 35.49 -32.56 25.41
N ALA A 29 34.33 -32.40 26.03
CA ALA A 29 33.73 -33.43 26.87
C ALA A 29 33.33 -34.69 26.07
N PHE A 30 32.90 -34.51 24.82
CA PHE A 30 32.54 -35.59 23.91
C PHE A 30 33.77 -36.40 23.48
N ILE A 31 34.86 -35.72 23.09
CA ILE A 31 36.14 -36.39 22.77
C ILE A 31 36.69 -37.15 23.98
N ALA A 32 36.50 -36.61 25.19
CA ALA A 32 36.93 -37.25 26.43
C ALA A 32 36.02 -38.39 26.93
N GLY A 33 34.94 -38.73 26.20
CA GLY A 33 34.04 -39.82 26.57
C GLY A 33 33.26 -39.61 27.87
N ARG A 34 33.12 -38.36 28.34
CA ARG A 34 32.42 -38.04 29.58
C ARG A 34 30.91 -38.04 29.35
N SER A 35 30.17 -38.76 30.19
CA SER A 35 28.71 -38.91 30.09
C SER A 35 27.92 -37.60 30.19
N TRP A 36 28.51 -36.54 30.75
CA TRP A 36 27.86 -35.22 30.86
C TRP A 36 27.91 -34.39 29.56
N ALA A 37 28.60 -34.86 28.52
CA ALA A 37 28.65 -34.19 27.22
C ALA A 37 27.26 -34.05 26.57
N LEU A 38 26.34 -34.99 26.85
CA LEU A 38 24.95 -34.91 26.38
C LEU A 38 24.21 -33.74 27.03
N ALA A 39 24.40 -33.51 28.34
CA ALA A 39 23.72 -32.44 29.07
C ALA A 39 24.17 -31.05 28.59
N THR A 40 25.48 -30.87 28.33
CA THR A 40 26.01 -29.60 27.83
C THR A 40 25.63 -29.36 26.36
N GLY A 41 25.51 -30.42 25.56
CA GLY A 41 25.01 -30.34 24.19
C GLY A 41 23.56 -29.88 24.10
N PHE A 42 22.67 -30.43 24.92
CA PHE A 42 21.28 -29.96 24.99
C PHE A 42 21.18 -28.49 25.40
N LEU A 43 21.98 -28.06 26.39
CA LEU A 43 22.03 -26.66 26.82
C LEU A 43 22.48 -25.73 25.67
N GLY A 44 23.48 -26.16 24.89
CA GLY A 44 23.97 -25.43 23.72
C GLY A 44 22.90 -25.27 22.63
N VAL A 45 22.13 -26.31 22.34
CA VAL A 45 21.03 -26.26 21.37
C VAL A 45 19.91 -25.32 21.84
N VAL A 46 19.52 -25.39 23.12
CA VAL A 46 18.49 -24.51 23.69
C VAL A 46 18.91 -23.04 23.59
N LEU A 47 20.17 -22.72 23.90
CA LEU A 47 20.73 -21.37 23.75
C LEU A 47 20.72 -20.90 22.30
N LEU A 48 21.05 -21.76 21.35
CA LEU A 48 21.07 -21.41 19.92
C LEU A 48 19.65 -21.12 19.40
N VAL A 49 18.67 -21.94 19.78
CA VAL A 49 17.25 -21.69 19.47
C VAL A 49 16.79 -20.38 20.09
N ALA A 50 17.16 -20.10 21.34
CA ALA A 50 16.83 -18.84 22.01
C ALA A 50 17.46 -17.62 21.31
N ALA A 51 18.65 -17.76 20.72
CA ALA A 51 19.29 -16.70 19.93
C ALA A 51 18.57 -16.43 18.60
N ALA A 52 17.96 -17.46 17.99
CA ALA A 52 17.29 -17.35 16.71
C ALA A 52 15.93 -16.64 16.79
N VAL A 53 15.20 -16.77 17.90
CA VAL A 53 13.88 -16.13 18.11
C VAL A 53 13.89 -14.61 17.95
N PRO A 54 14.79 -13.82 18.59
CA PRO A 54 14.79 -12.37 18.43
C PRO A 54 15.16 -11.94 17.01
N VAL A 55 16.08 -12.66 16.35
CA VAL A 55 16.44 -12.41 14.94
C VAL A 55 15.23 -12.64 14.04
N TYR A 56 14.49 -13.73 14.27
CA TYR A 56 13.27 -14.05 13.54
C TYR A 56 12.16 -12.99 13.77
N MET A 57 11.99 -12.49 14.99
CA MET A 57 11.01 -11.42 15.27
C MET A 57 11.38 -10.10 14.59
N VAL A 58 12.67 -9.73 14.57
CA VAL A 58 13.12 -8.53 13.84
C VAL A 58 12.92 -8.72 12.33
N TYR A 59 13.22 -9.89 11.80
CA TYR A 59 13.04 -10.20 10.37
C TYR A 59 11.56 -10.16 9.96
N SER A 60 10.68 -10.83 10.70
CA SER A 60 9.24 -10.88 10.41
C SER A 60 8.59 -9.50 10.52
N SER A 61 8.91 -8.72 11.55
CA SER A 61 8.39 -7.36 11.69
C SER A 61 8.87 -6.42 10.57
N ALA A 62 10.10 -6.57 10.08
CA ALA A 62 10.58 -5.82 8.92
C ALA A 62 9.89 -6.27 7.62
N GLN A 63 9.53 -7.55 7.50
CA GLN A 63 8.80 -8.08 6.36
C GLN A 63 7.35 -7.56 6.30
N GLU A 64 6.67 -7.47 7.46
CA GLU A 64 5.32 -6.90 7.53
C GLU A 64 5.27 -5.44 7.05
N GLN A 65 6.28 -4.64 7.35
CA GLN A 65 6.35 -3.25 6.88
C GLN A 65 6.43 -3.20 5.34
N LYS A 66 7.33 -3.98 4.74
CA LYS A 66 7.45 -4.05 3.28
C LYS A 66 6.18 -4.56 2.59
N MET A 67 5.47 -5.49 3.23
CA MET A 67 4.21 -6.02 2.72
C MET A 67 3.07 -4.99 2.81
N LYS A 68 3.07 -4.11 3.83
CA LYS A 68 2.10 -3.02 3.93
C LYS A 68 2.31 -1.98 2.83
N ASP A 69 3.54 -1.53 2.60
CA ASP A 69 3.85 -0.56 1.56
C ASP A 69 3.50 -1.10 0.15
N ALA A 70 3.81 -2.38 -0.11
CA ALA A 70 3.46 -3.03 -1.36
C ALA A 70 1.94 -3.23 -1.53
N ARG A 71 1.21 -3.47 -0.43
CA ARG A 71 -0.24 -3.59 -0.41
C ARG A 71 -0.89 -2.23 -0.71
N GLU A 72 -0.41 -1.15 -0.13
CA GLU A 72 -0.90 0.22 -0.38
C GLU A 72 -0.75 0.61 -1.85
N HIS A 73 0.41 0.42 -2.47
CA HIS A 73 0.60 0.74 -3.89
C HIS A 73 -0.28 -0.10 -4.84
N ASN A 74 -0.54 -1.37 -4.50
CA ASN A 74 -1.45 -2.19 -5.30
C ASN A 74 -2.91 -1.73 -5.12
N MET A 75 -3.27 -1.32 -3.90
CA MET A 75 -4.58 -0.77 -3.58
C MET A 75 -4.86 0.55 -4.29
N GLU A 76 -3.92 1.49 -4.32
CA GLU A 76 -4.06 2.76 -5.05
C GLU A 76 -4.36 2.53 -6.53
N ARG A 77 -3.67 1.58 -7.17
CA ARG A 77 -3.94 1.21 -8.58
C ARG A 77 -5.36 0.68 -8.79
N GLN A 78 -5.85 -0.13 -7.85
CA GLN A 78 -7.22 -0.64 -7.90
C GLN A 78 -8.24 0.48 -7.68
N VAL A 79 -7.99 1.40 -6.74
CA VAL A 79 -8.87 2.56 -6.52
C VAL A 79 -8.93 3.44 -7.77
N MET A 80 -7.80 3.70 -8.42
CA MET A 80 -7.75 4.46 -9.68
C MET A 80 -8.51 3.75 -10.82
N ALA A 81 -8.45 2.42 -10.89
CA ALA A 81 -9.23 1.65 -11.86
C ALA A 81 -10.75 1.74 -11.60
N VAL A 82 -11.16 1.70 -10.34
CA VAL A 82 -12.57 1.88 -9.92
C VAL A 82 -13.03 3.32 -10.20
N ALA A 83 -12.19 4.31 -9.88
CA ALA A 83 -12.45 5.72 -10.15
C ALA A 83 -12.65 5.97 -11.65
N LYS A 84 -11.81 5.37 -12.50
CA LYS A 84 -11.95 5.44 -13.96
C LYS A 84 -13.26 4.85 -14.45
N LYS A 85 -13.70 3.73 -13.87
CA LYS A 85 -14.97 3.06 -14.24
C LYS A 85 -16.22 3.82 -13.77
N ARG A 86 -16.10 4.63 -12.71
CA ARG A 86 -17.20 5.38 -12.06
C ARG A 86 -17.20 6.89 -12.39
N ASN A 87 -16.56 7.32 -13.48
CA ASN A 87 -16.50 8.74 -13.91
C ASN A 87 -15.90 9.69 -12.85
N GLY A 88 -14.99 9.19 -12.02
CA GLY A 88 -14.15 10.02 -11.13
C GLY A 88 -14.76 10.25 -9.75
N VAL A 89 -15.99 9.79 -9.50
CA VAL A 89 -16.63 9.86 -8.19
C VAL A 89 -16.51 8.50 -7.52
N VAL A 90 -15.84 8.44 -6.36
CA VAL A 90 -15.66 7.19 -5.59
C VAL A 90 -16.09 7.41 -4.15
N ARG A 91 -16.89 6.47 -3.63
CA ARG A 91 -17.25 6.37 -2.22
C ARG A 91 -16.55 5.18 -1.58
N ALA A 92 -16.35 5.23 -0.26
CA ALA A 92 -15.83 4.07 0.48
C ALA A 92 -16.67 2.81 0.27
N ALA A 93 -17.99 2.95 0.16
CA ALA A 93 -18.91 1.85 -0.14
C ALA A 93 -18.65 1.18 -1.51
N ASP A 94 -18.25 1.95 -2.52
CA ASP A 94 -17.90 1.41 -3.84
C ASP A 94 -16.62 0.57 -3.76
N LEU A 95 -15.64 0.98 -2.96
CA LEU A 95 -14.43 0.20 -2.74
C LEU A 95 -14.71 -1.08 -1.95
N VAL A 96 -15.61 -1.04 -0.96
CA VAL A 96 -16.06 -2.23 -0.23
C VAL A 96 -16.71 -3.24 -1.17
N SER A 97 -17.50 -2.78 -2.14
CA SER A 97 -18.12 -3.67 -3.14
C SER A 97 -17.12 -4.41 -4.04
N VAL A 98 -15.89 -3.90 -4.16
CA VAL A 98 -14.80 -4.48 -4.95
C VAL A 98 -13.89 -5.37 -4.09
N GLY A 99 -14.19 -5.52 -2.79
CA GLY A 99 -13.49 -6.41 -1.88
C GLY A 99 -12.54 -5.72 -0.89
N PHE A 100 -12.58 -4.39 -0.79
CA PHE A 100 -11.85 -3.67 0.25
C PHE A 100 -12.53 -3.81 1.62
N ARG A 101 -11.74 -3.80 2.69
CA ARG A 101 -12.28 -3.63 4.05
C ARG A 101 -12.68 -2.16 4.22
N GLY A 102 -13.83 -1.90 4.84
CA GLY A 102 -14.38 -0.53 4.95
C GLY A 102 -13.41 0.46 5.60
N GLU A 103 -12.72 0.05 6.66
CA GLU A 103 -11.71 0.85 7.37
C GLU A 103 -10.51 1.18 6.47
N ASP A 104 -9.99 0.20 5.73
CA ASP A 104 -8.86 0.37 4.81
C ASP A 104 -9.22 1.31 3.65
N ALA A 105 -10.47 1.23 3.15
CA ALA A 105 -10.95 2.04 2.03
C ALA A 105 -11.03 3.54 2.37
N GLU A 106 -11.55 3.88 3.56
CA GLU A 106 -11.60 5.27 4.01
C GLU A 106 -10.21 5.84 4.27
N ALA A 107 -9.34 5.08 4.94
CA ALA A 107 -7.97 5.52 5.23
C ALA A 107 -7.18 5.84 3.97
N ILE A 108 -7.28 5.01 2.94
CA ILE A 108 -6.58 5.20 1.66
C ILE A 108 -7.13 6.41 0.90
N LEU A 109 -8.46 6.60 0.89
CA LEU A 109 -9.08 7.77 0.27
C LEU A 109 -8.68 9.08 0.97
N ASP A 110 -8.60 9.08 2.30
CA ASP A 110 -8.17 10.23 3.08
C ASP A 110 -6.68 10.55 2.84
N HIS A 111 -5.83 9.53 2.74
CA HIS A 111 -4.43 9.68 2.39
C HIS A 111 -4.24 10.28 1.00
N MET A 112 -4.98 9.79 -0.01
CA MET A 112 -4.93 10.35 -1.37
C MET A 112 -5.46 11.79 -1.42
N ALA A 113 -6.47 12.13 -0.61
CA ALA A 113 -6.96 13.50 -0.50
C ALA A 113 -5.89 14.43 0.11
N GLY A 114 -5.19 13.97 1.15
CA GLY A 114 -4.07 14.69 1.75
C GLY A 114 -2.88 14.91 0.81
N GLN A 115 -2.69 14.02 -0.17
CA GLN A 115 -1.67 14.14 -1.22
C GLN A 115 -2.11 15.03 -2.40
N GLY A 116 -3.35 15.51 -2.43
CA GLY A 116 -3.89 16.32 -3.53
C GLY A 116 -4.26 15.52 -4.78
N LEU A 117 -4.39 14.19 -4.67
CA LEU A 117 -4.82 13.31 -5.77
C LEU A 117 -6.34 13.27 -5.94
N CYS A 118 -7.11 13.69 -4.95
CA CYS A 118 -8.56 13.79 -5.01
C CYS A 118 -9.10 14.88 -4.10
N ASP A 119 -10.22 15.48 -4.50
CA ASP A 119 -10.93 16.48 -3.71
C ASP A 119 -12.12 15.86 -2.96
N ILE A 120 -12.32 16.27 -1.72
CA ILE A 120 -13.48 15.85 -0.93
C ILE A 120 -14.66 16.74 -1.32
N ASN A 121 -15.70 16.13 -1.90
CA ASN A 121 -16.91 16.86 -2.22
C ASN A 121 -17.79 17.00 -0.96
N LEU A 122 -17.58 18.11 -0.24
CA LEU A 122 -18.29 18.44 0.99
C LEU A 122 -19.80 18.61 0.78
N ASP A 123 -20.21 19.08 -0.40
CA ASP A 123 -21.63 19.26 -0.74
C ASP A 123 -22.35 17.92 -0.85
N ALA A 124 -21.78 16.98 -1.62
CA ALA A 124 -22.31 15.62 -1.71
C ALA A 124 -22.29 14.88 -0.36
N THR A 125 -21.26 15.16 0.46
CA THR A 125 -21.12 14.56 1.80
C THR A 125 -22.18 15.08 2.77
N LYS A 126 -22.54 16.37 2.70
CA LYS A 126 -23.56 16.98 3.56
C LYS A 126 -24.97 16.43 3.30
N TYR A 127 -25.30 16.10 2.05
CA TYR A 127 -26.61 15.56 1.69
C TYR A 127 -26.73 14.04 1.84
N SER A 128 -25.64 13.30 1.65
CA SER A 128 -25.67 11.83 1.70
C SER A 128 -25.20 11.25 3.03
N GLY A 129 -24.54 12.04 3.88
CA GLY A 129 -23.89 11.55 5.10
C GLY A 129 -22.66 10.67 4.83
N VAL A 130 -22.24 10.52 3.56
CA VAL A 130 -21.13 9.63 3.15
C VAL A 130 -20.05 10.46 2.47
N LYS A 131 -18.80 10.34 2.95
CA LYS A 131 -17.64 11.01 2.35
C LYS A 131 -17.49 10.60 0.90
N THR A 132 -17.61 11.57 0.01
CA THR A 132 -17.50 11.38 -1.44
C THR A 132 -16.22 12.02 -1.94
N TYR A 133 -15.37 11.23 -2.59
CA TYR A 133 -14.08 11.67 -3.11
C TYR A 133 -14.15 11.79 -4.64
N MET A 134 -13.59 12.88 -5.16
CA MET A 134 -13.60 13.20 -6.58
C MET A 134 -12.17 13.21 -7.11
N PHE A 135 -11.86 12.27 -8.00
CA PHE A 135 -10.56 12.18 -8.64
C PHE A 135 -10.56 13.03 -9.92
N PRO A 136 -9.51 13.84 -10.17
CA PRO A 136 -9.34 14.51 -11.44
C PRO A 136 -9.17 13.44 -12.51
N GLN A 137 -10.23 13.19 -13.27
CA GLN A 137 -10.11 12.35 -14.43
C GLN A 137 -9.22 13.09 -15.43
N GLU A 138 -8.16 12.45 -15.91
CA GLU A 138 -7.57 12.80 -17.19
C GLU A 138 -8.70 12.73 -18.22
N VAL A 139 -9.33 13.87 -18.49
CA VAL A 139 -10.41 13.96 -19.47
C VAL A 139 -9.76 13.72 -20.82
N ARG A 140 -9.69 12.46 -21.23
CA ARG A 140 -9.31 12.08 -22.59
C ARG A 140 -10.46 12.52 -23.50
N MET A 141 -10.48 13.80 -23.83
CA MET A 141 -11.42 14.36 -24.79
C MET A 141 -11.16 13.70 -26.14
N ARG A 142 -12.24 13.37 -26.83
CA ARG A 142 -12.17 12.87 -28.21
C ARG A 142 -12.57 14.00 -29.12
N CYS A 143 -11.87 14.15 -30.24
CA CYS A 143 -12.28 15.09 -31.27
C CYS A 143 -13.70 14.71 -31.76
N GLN A 144 -14.64 15.67 -31.77
CA GLN A 144 -16.01 15.41 -32.21
C GLN A 144 -16.10 14.97 -33.69
N TYR A 145 -15.11 15.34 -34.49
CA TYR A 145 -15.08 15.03 -35.92
C TYR A 145 -14.52 13.64 -36.24
N CYS A 146 -13.41 13.24 -35.59
CA CYS A 146 -12.71 12.00 -35.93
C CYS A 146 -12.56 11.00 -34.77
N GLY A 147 -13.00 11.36 -33.56
CA GLY A 147 -12.94 10.49 -32.38
C GLY A 147 -11.55 10.29 -31.78
N THR A 148 -10.50 10.88 -32.36
CA THR A 148 -9.12 10.75 -31.86
C THR A 148 -8.99 11.42 -30.49
N PRO A 149 -8.34 10.78 -29.51
CA PRO A 149 -8.06 11.43 -28.23
C PRO A 149 -7.14 12.64 -28.43
N VAL A 150 -7.51 13.77 -27.84
CA VAL A 150 -6.78 15.04 -27.91
C VAL A 150 -6.46 15.54 -26.50
N ASP A 151 -5.34 16.23 -26.39
CA ASP A 151 -4.84 16.78 -25.13
C ASP A 151 -5.51 18.13 -24.82
N LEU A 152 -5.55 18.50 -23.54
CA LEU A 152 -6.28 19.68 -23.02
C LEU A 152 -5.74 21.02 -23.54
N ASN A 153 -4.56 21.02 -24.17
CA ASN A 153 -3.91 22.22 -24.70
C ASN A 153 -3.87 22.27 -26.24
N THR A 154 -4.51 21.34 -26.96
CA THR A 154 -4.46 21.32 -28.43
C THR A 154 -5.56 22.17 -29.06
N VAL A 155 -5.20 23.25 -29.75
CA VAL A 155 -6.16 24.13 -30.46
C VAL A 155 -6.75 23.45 -31.72
N ARG A 156 -6.02 22.49 -32.29
CA ARG A 156 -6.45 21.69 -33.44
C ARG A 156 -6.16 20.21 -33.22
N CYS A 157 -7.05 19.36 -33.70
CA CYS A 157 -6.83 17.92 -33.65
C CYS A 157 -5.64 17.53 -34.55
N PRO A 158 -4.63 16.80 -34.04
CA PRO A 158 -3.48 16.38 -34.83
C PRO A 158 -3.82 15.35 -35.92
N SER A 159 -4.98 14.69 -35.82
CA SER A 159 -5.39 13.65 -36.78
C SER A 159 -6.26 14.18 -37.92
N CYS A 160 -7.13 15.15 -37.67
CA CYS A 160 -8.08 15.65 -38.68
C CYS A 160 -7.97 17.15 -38.97
N GLY A 161 -7.17 17.89 -38.19
CA GLY A 161 -6.98 19.34 -38.35
C GLY A 161 -8.17 20.21 -37.92
N ALA A 162 -9.28 19.61 -37.47
CA ALA A 162 -10.46 20.35 -37.04
C ALA A 162 -10.15 21.23 -35.80
N PRO A 163 -10.71 22.46 -35.75
CA PRO A 163 -10.61 23.30 -34.56
C PRO A 163 -11.32 22.62 -33.39
N VAL A 164 -10.66 22.59 -32.24
CA VAL A 164 -11.26 22.08 -31.01
C VAL A 164 -11.95 23.26 -30.33
N GLU A 165 -13.28 23.28 -30.38
CA GLU A 165 -14.07 24.29 -29.67
C GLU A 165 -14.26 23.84 -28.22
N TRP A 166 -13.79 24.68 -27.29
CA TRP A 166 -13.72 24.36 -25.87
C TRP A 166 -15.05 24.65 -25.19
N ASP A 167 -15.96 23.69 -25.20
CA ASP A 167 -17.05 23.73 -24.23
C ASP A 167 -16.51 23.23 -22.89
N LYS A 168 -16.36 24.15 -21.93
CA LYS A 168 -16.04 23.84 -20.53
C LYS A 168 -17.25 23.20 -19.82
N ALA A 169 -17.96 22.30 -20.49
CA ALA A 169 -19.08 21.60 -19.90
C ALA A 169 -18.53 20.56 -18.92
N ARG A 170 -18.80 20.80 -17.63
CA ARG A 170 -18.65 19.78 -16.59
C ARG A 170 -19.50 18.58 -17.01
N PRO A 171 -19.08 17.33 -16.77
CA PRO A 171 -19.92 16.15 -17.07
C PRO A 171 -21.33 16.21 -16.43
N GLU A 172 -21.51 17.02 -15.38
CA GLU A 172 -22.82 17.27 -14.76
C GLU A 172 -23.76 18.16 -15.61
N ASP A 173 -23.21 19.03 -16.46
CA ASP A 173 -23.98 20.00 -17.25
C ASP A 173 -24.70 19.30 -18.43
N LEU A 174 -24.03 18.32 -19.06
CA LEU A 174 -24.59 17.51 -20.15
C LEU A 174 -25.80 16.67 -19.74
N LYS A 175 -25.91 16.31 -18.45
CA LYS A 175 -27.04 15.51 -17.94
C LYS A 175 -28.27 16.37 -17.65
N ARG A 176 -28.12 17.67 -17.42
CA ARG A 176 -29.25 18.60 -17.24
C ARG A 176 -29.85 19.05 -18.58
N GLU A 177 -29.03 19.20 -19.62
CA GLU A 177 -29.53 19.55 -20.96
C GLU A 177 -30.33 18.41 -21.62
N SER A 178 -29.91 17.15 -21.45
CA SER A 178 -30.66 16.01 -21.99
C SER A 178 -32.03 15.77 -21.32
N ASN A 179 -32.30 16.34 -20.15
CA ASN A 179 -33.56 16.15 -19.41
C ASN A 179 -34.54 17.33 -19.58
N ASN A 180 -34.15 18.38 -20.30
CA ASN A 180 -34.97 19.57 -20.57
C ASN A 180 -35.26 19.76 -22.08
N GLY A 181 -34.99 18.75 -22.91
CA GLY A 181 -35.32 18.70 -24.34
C GLY A 181 -36.50 17.78 -24.64
#